data_AF-A0A7C7G7Z6-F1
#
_entry.id   AF-A0A7C7G7Z6-F1
#
_cell.length_a   1.000
_cell.length_b   1.000
_cell.length_c   1.000
_cell.angle_alpha   90.00
_cell.angle_beta   90.00
_cell.angle_gamma   90.00
#
_symmetry.space_group_name_H-M   'P 1'
#
loop_
_entity.id
_entity.type
_entity.pdbx_description
1 polymer ?
#
loop_
_entity_poly.entity_id
_entity_poly.type
_entity_poly.pdbx_seq_one_letter_code
_entity_poly.pdbx_strand_id
1 'polypeptide(L)' 'MQKNKQLAYVDVATSMLDPEREVRKDIFKNDNLHMNKEGYTIWRDILNPLLIEKEFVFEPKIDTKSTK' A
#
# COMPACT_ATOMS: atom_id res chain seq x y z
N MET A 1 0.27 -19.23 16.34
CA MET A 1 -0.11 -18.89 14.95
C MET A 1 1.04 -19.25 14.03
N GLN A 2 0.79 -20.02 12.97
CA GLN A 2 1.83 -20.45 12.03
C GLN A 2 2.13 -19.29 11.05
N LYS A 3 3.39 -18.89 10.89
CA LYS A 3 3.78 -17.82 9.97
C LYS A 3 3.86 -18.35 8.53
N ASN A 4 3.06 -17.79 7.62
CA ASN A 4 3.18 -18.05 6.19
C ASN A 4 4.18 -17.07 5.56
N LYS A 5 5.24 -17.57 4.91
CA LYS A 5 6.28 -16.74 4.28
C LYS A 5 5.79 -15.92 3.08
N GLN A 6 4.65 -16.30 2.50
CA GLN A 6 4.01 -15.60 1.38
C GLN A 6 2.95 -14.60 1.85
N LEU A 7 2.79 -14.42 3.17
CA LEU A 7 1.81 -13.49 3.74
C LEU A 7 2.54 -12.34 4.43
N ALA A 8 2.30 -11.12 3.94
CA ALA A 8 2.72 -9.89 4.59
C ALA A 8 1.49 -9.15 5.12
N TYR A 9 1.56 -8.71 6.37
CA TYR A 9 0.58 -7.80 6.96
C TYR A 9 1.13 -6.38 6.94
N VAL A 10 0.31 -5.43 6.52
CA VAL A 10 0.64 -4.01 6.48
C VAL A 10 -0.48 -3.24 7.14
N ASP A 11 -0.17 -2.48 8.20
CA ASP A 11 -1.11 -1.57 8.82
C ASP A 11 -1.14 -0.25 8.03
N VAL A 12 -2.17 -0.09 7.22
CA VAL A 12 -2.45 1.16 6.50
C VAL A 12 -3.39 2.07 7.30
N ALA A 13 -4.12 1.53 8.29
CA ALA A 13 -5.18 2.23 8.98
C ALA A 13 -4.65 3.31 9.93
N THR A 14 -3.56 3.03 10.65
CA THR A 14 -2.94 4.01 11.58
C THR A 14 -2.57 5.31 10.88
N SER A 15 -2.13 5.25 9.61
CA SER A 15 -1.79 6.43 8.82
C SER A 15 -2.99 7.28 8.37
N MET A 16 -4.20 6.75 8.52
CA MET A 16 -5.45 7.42 8.18
C MET A 16 -6.03 8.18 9.38
N LEU A 17 -5.34 8.15 10.53
CA LEU A 17 -5.72 8.86 11.73
C LEU A 17 -4.96 10.18 11.86
N ASP A 18 -5.61 11.16 12.47
CA ASP A 18 -4.99 12.42 12.87
C ASP A 18 -4.24 12.26 14.22
N PRO A 19 -3.56 13.32 14.71
CA PRO A 19 -2.85 13.26 15.99
C PRO A 19 -3.73 12.89 17.20
N GLU A 20 -5.03 13.17 17.12
CA GLU A 20 -6.04 12.88 18.12
C GLU A 20 -6.60 11.45 18.03
N ARG A 21 -6.18 10.67 17.03
CA ARG A 21 -6.66 9.33 16.68
C ARG A 21 -8.06 9.28 16.08
N GLU A 22 -8.51 10.39 15.52
CA GLU A 22 -9.74 10.44 14.73
C GLU A 22 -9.45 10.23 13.25
N VAL A 23 -10.46 9.79 12.50
CA VAL A 23 -10.32 9.58 11.05
C VAL A 23 -10.08 10.92 10.37
N ARG A 24 -8.97 11.02 9.62
CA ARG A 24 -8.67 12.16 8.75
C ARG A 24 -9.72 12.29 7.65
N LYS A 25 -10.67 13.21 7.77
CA LYS A 25 -11.75 13.38 6.76
C LYS A 25 -11.26 14.04 5.48
N ASP A 26 -10.17 14.79 5.55
CA ASP A 26 -9.55 15.53 4.46
C ASP A 26 -8.90 14.63 3.38
N ILE A 27 -8.64 13.36 3.69
CA ILE A 27 -8.07 12.38 2.74
C ILE A 27 -9.12 11.50 2.06
N PHE A 28 -10.41 11.72 2.34
CA PHE A 28 -11.53 11.02 1.70
C PHE A 28 -12.31 11.93 0.76
N LYS A 29 -13.14 11.31 -0.08
CA LYS A 29 -14.26 11.96 -0.75
C LYS A 29 -15.41 12.16 0.24
N ASN A 30 -16.50 12.74 -0.24
CA ASN A 30 -17.66 13.10 0.56
C ASN A 30 -18.35 11.92 1.28
N ASP A 31 -18.03 10.68 0.93
CA ASP A 31 -18.59 9.46 1.52
C ASP A 31 -17.78 8.91 2.71
N ASN A 32 -16.64 9.52 3.05
CA ASN A 32 -15.71 9.04 4.09
C ASN A 32 -15.24 7.59 3.89
N LEU A 33 -15.28 7.07 2.65
CA LEU A 33 -14.87 5.71 2.31
C LEU A 33 -13.86 5.72 1.18
N HIS A 34 -14.17 6.36 0.07
CA HIS A 34 -13.25 6.44 -1.06
C HIS A 34 -12.21 7.50 -0.80
N MET A 35 -10.93 7.13 -0.79
CA MET A 35 -9.85 8.09 -0.65
C MET A 35 -9.75 9.04 -1.85
N ASN A 36 -9.26 10.24 -1.59
CA ASN A 36 -8.81 11.16 -2.62
C ASN A 36 -7.31 10.94 -2.94
N LYS A 37 -6.72 11.83 -3.76
CA LYS A 37 -5.31 11.73 -4.17
C LYS A 37 -4.34 11.69 -2.99
N GLU A 38 -4.62 12.43 -1.92
CA GLU A 38 -3.77 12.47 -0.73
C GLU A 38 -3.84 11.15 0.04
N GLY A 39 -5.03 10.60 0.27
CA GLY A 39 -5.18 9.29 0.91
C GLY A 39 -4.46 8.18 0.15
N TYR A 40 -4.60 8.13 -1.18
CA TYR A 40 -3.86 7.17 -2.00
C TYR A 40 -2.35 7.40 -1.99
N THR A 41 -1.89 8.64 -1.82
CA THR A 41 -0.46 8.96 -1.69
C THR A 41 0.10 8.37 -0.40
N ILE A 42 -0.61 8.51 0.72
CA ILE A 42 -0.24 7.90 2.01
C ILE A 42 -0.13 6.38 1.87
N TRP A 43 -1.15 5.72 1.31
CA TRP A 43 -1.11 4.27 1.10
C TRP A 43 0.02 3.82 0.20
N ARG A 44 0.23 4.52 -0.93
CA ARG A 44 1.32 4.21 -1.87
C ARG A 44 2.67 4.26 -1.16
N ASP A 45 2.93 5.30 -0.37
CA ASP A 45 4.25 5.48 0.25
C ASP A 45 4.53 4.42 1.32
N ILE A 46 3.49 3.90 1.98
CA ILE A 46 3.60 2.76 2.92
C ILE A 46 3.83 1.44 2.16
N LEU A 47 3.08 1.21 1.09
CA LEU A 47 3.09 -0.08 0.37
C LEU A 47 4.30 -0.24 -0.54
N ASN A 48 4.76 0.83 -1.20
CA ASN A 48 5.80 0.77 -2.23
C ASN A 48 7.09 0.03 -1.80
N PRO A 49 7.74 0.37 -0.66
CA PRO A 49 8.95 -0.36 -0.25
C PRO A 49 8.67 -1.84 0.06
N LEU A 50 7.48 -2.16 0.56
CA LEU A 50 7.09 -3.53 0.93
C LEU A 50 6.78 -4.39 -0.29
N LEU A 51 6.08 -3.83 -1.28
CA LEU A 51 5.81 -4.53 -2.54
C LEU A 51 7.12 -4.80 -3.28
N ILE A 52 7.99 -3.81 -3.41
CA ILE A 52 9.28 -4.00 -4.07
C ILE A 52 10.13 -5.06 -3.35
N GLU A 53 10.16 -5.10 -2.02
CA GLU A 53 10.96 -6.10 -1.30
C GLU A 53 10.33 -7.50 -1.38
N LYS A 54 9.01 -7.61 -1.19
CA LYS A 54 8.32 -8.89 -0.96
C LYS A 54 7.77 -9.52 -2.23
N GLU A 55 7.33 -8.71 -3.18
CA GLU A 55 6.62 -9.16 -4.37
C GLU A 55 7.59 -9.29 -5.57
N PHE A 56 8.56 -8.38 -5.72
CA PHE A 56 9.49 -8.38 -6.86
C PHE A 56 10.27 -9.70 -7.07
N VAL A 57 10.49 -10.48 -6.00
CA VAL A 57 11.12 -11.81 -6.10
C VAL A 57 10.24 -12.86 -6.80
N PHE A 58 8.94 -12.58 -6.90
CA PHE A 58 7.92 -13.42 -7.54
C PHE A 58 7.47 -12.88 -8.91
N GLU A 59 7.78 -11.63 -9.26
CA GLU A 59 7.44 -11.06 -10.56
C GLU A 59 8.15 -11.79 -11.72
N PRO A 60 7.49 -11.96 -12.88
CA PRO A 60 8.13 -12.44 -14.09
C PRO A 60 9.23 -11.46 -14.50
N LYS A 61 10.47 -11.94 -14.56
CA LYS A 61 11.56 -11.15 -15.14
C LYS A 61 11.29 -11.03 -16.64
N ILE A 62 10.98 -9.83 -17.09
CA ILE A 62 10.84 -9.54 -18.52
C ILE A 62 12.17 -9.88 -19.20
N ASP A 63 12.16 -10.87 -20.08
CA ASP A 63 13.31 -11.17 -20.93
C ASP A 63 13.45 -10.06 -21.97
N THR A 64 14.43 -9.18 -21.75
CA THR A 64 14.75 -8.06 -22.63
C THR A 64 15.31 -8.50 -23.99
N LYS A 65 15.44 -9.80 -24.26
CA LYS A 65 15.84 -10.35 -25.57
C LYS A 65 14.70 -10.50 -26.58
N SER A 66 13.44 -10.28 -26.20
CA SER A 66 12.27 -10.42 -27.10
C SER A 66 11.65 -9.10 -27.57
N THR A 67 12.31 -7.96 -27.37
CA THR A 67 11.98 -6.72 -28.09
C THR A 67 12.99 -6.55 -29.22
N LYS A 68 12.65 -7.18 -30.35
CA LYS A 68 13.29 -6.98 -31.64
C LYS A 68 12.31 -6.25 -32.54
#